data_AF-A0A351ZAZ2-F1
#
_entry.id   AF-A0A351ZAZ2-F1
#
_cell.length_a   1.000
_cell.length_b   1.000
_cell.length_c   1.000
_cell.angle_alpha   90.00
_cell.angle_beta   90.00
_cell.angle_gamma   90.00
#
_symmetry.space_group_name_H-M   'P 1'
#
loop_
_entity.id
_entity.type
_entity.pdbx_description
1 polymer ?
#
loop_
_entity_poly.entity_id
_entity_poly.type
_entity_poly.pdbx_seq_one_letter_code
_entity_poly.pdbx_strand_id
1 'polypeptide(L)'
;YLMGSRYSLQPLRAEFLGLTQETSREEMFAALVRGLCLYQREHLKEISLEVPLSDEISVTGGALNPSLIRAKAKWMRACRYVFEEQSSMKGAALLGRKYLNTFS
;
A
#
# COMPACT_ATOMS: atom_id res chain seq x y z
N TYR A 1 5.14 -9.86 8.14
CA TYR A 1 6.25 -9.49 9.04
C TYR A 1 7.48 -10.37 8.80
N LEU A 2 8.08 -10.31 7.61
CA LEU A 2 9.24 -11.16 7.30
C LEU A 2 10.45 -10.82 8.20
N MET A 3 10.64 -9.53 8.48
CA MET A 3 11.71 -8.99 9.31
C MET A 3 11.17 -8.29 10.57
N GLY A 4 10.05 -8.77 11.13
CA GLY A 4 9.38 -8.08 12.22
C GLY A 4 8.38 -7.00 11.79
N SER A 5 7.81 -6.31 12.78
CA SER A 5 7.02 -5.09 12.60
C SER A 5 7.88 -3.86 12.87
N ARG A 6 7.70 -2.80 12.07
CA ARG A 6 8.35 -1.49 12.32
C ARG A 6 7.56 -0.62 13.31
N TYR A 7 6.31 -1.00 13.60
CA TYR A 7 5.37 -0.20 14.38
C TYR A 7 4.92 -0.90 15.67
N SER A 8 5.58 -2.01 16.04
CA SER A 8 5.29 -2.74 17.28
C SER A 8 6.59 -3.21 17.91
N LEU A 9 6.65 -3.17 19.24
CA LEU A 9 7.74 -3.75 20.04
C LEU A 9 7.58 -5.27 20.22
N GLN A 10 6.42 -5.83 19.87
CA GLN A 10 6.21 -7.27 19.91
C GLN A 10 6.98 -7.95 18.77
N PRO A 11 7.56 -9.15 19.00
CA PRO A 11 8.35 -9.87 18.01
C PRO A 11 7.44 -10.57 16.96
N LEU A 12 6.67 -9.78 16.21
CA LEU A 12 5.72 -10.28 15.21
C LEU A 12 6.46 -10.97 14.05
N ARG A 13 6.07 -12.19 13.71
CA ARG A 13 6.62 -12.96 12.59
C ARG A 13 5.56 -13.20 11.52
N ALA A 14 6.00 -13.42 10.28
CA ALA A 14 5.08 -13.78 9.20
C ALA A 14 4.68 -15.25 9.33
N GLU A 15 3.40 -15.54 9.10
CA GLU A 15 2.86 -16.89 9.08
C GLU A 15 1.64 -16.98 8.16
N PHE A 16 1.34 -18.18 7.69
CA PHE A 16 0.05 -18.54 7.12
C PHE A 16 -0.71 -19.39 8.13
N LEU A 17 -1.98 -19.06 8.36
CA LEU A 17 -2.85 -19.77 9.30
C LEU A 17 -4.03 -20.38 8.55
N GLY A 18 -4.58 -21.47 9.09
CA GLY A 18 -5.78 -22.11 8.54
C GLY A 18 -5.55 -22.87 7.23
N LEU A 19 -4.34 -23.38 7.00
CA LEU A 19 -4.03 -24.21 5.83
C LEU A 19 -4.70 -25.59 5.96
N THR A 20 -5.18 -26.10 4.83
CA THR A 20 -5.69 -27.47 4.66
C THR A 20 -4.91 -28.19 3.56
N GLN A 21 -5.16 -29.48 3.36
CA GLN A 21 -4.51 -30.25 2.28
C GLN A 21 -4.89 -29.73 0.87
N GLU A 22 -6.05 -29.09 0.76
CA GLU A 22 -6.58 -28.52 -0.47
C GLU A 22 -6.06 -27.10 -0.75
N THR A 23 -5.35 -26.47 0.21
CA THR A 23 -4.90 -25.10 0.05
C THR A 23 -3.89 -24.99 -1.09
N SER A 24 -4.27 -24.22 -2.11
CA SER A 24 -3.48 -23.98 -3.31
C SER A 24 -2.48 -22.83 -3.13
N ARG A 25 -1.50 -22.76 -4.03
CA ARG A 25 -0.55 -21.64 -4.06
C ARG A 25 -1.24 -20.32 -4.35
N GLU A 26 -2.27 -20.35 -5.18
CA GLU A 26 -3.07 -19.20 -5.58
C GLU A 26 -3.84 -18.64 -4.39
N GLU A 27 -4.36 -19.50 -3.52
CA GLU A 27 -4.99 -19.09 -2.25
C GLU A 27 -3.98 -18.52 -1.27
N MET A 28 -2.80 -19.14 -1.13
CA MET A 28 -1.71 -18.57 -0.31
C MET A 28 -1.29 -17.19 -0.83
N PHE A 29 -1.15 -17.03 -2.15
CA PHE A 29 -0.80 -15.76 -2.76
C PHE A 29 -1.89 -14.70 -2.55
N ALA A 30 -3.16 -15.07 -2.72
CA ALA A 30 -4.29 -14.20 -2.43
C ALA A 30 -4.33 -13.79 -0.95
N ALA A 31 -4.06 -14.72 -0.02
CA ALA A 31 -3.96 -14.45 1.40
C ALA A 31 -2.81 -13.47 1.72
N LEU A 32 -1.68 -13.57 1.04
CA LEU A 32 -0.56 -12.63 1.17
C LEU A 32 -0.96 -11.23 0.71
N VAL A 33 -1.58 -11.10 -0.48
CA VAL A 33 -2.06 -9.81 -1.00
C VAL A 33 -3.13 -9.21 -0.07
N ARG A 34 -4.05 -10.04 0.44
CA ARG A 34 -5.07 -9.62 1.41
C ARG A 34 -4.42 -9.12 2.70
N GLY A 35 -3.45 -9.86 3.25
CA GLY A 35 -2.71 -9.47 4.45
C GLY A 35 -2.04 -8.10 4.29
N LEU A 36 -1.43 -7.83 3.13
CA LEU A 36 -0.86 -6.52 2.82
C LEU A 36 -1.93 -5.42 2.78
N CYS A 37 -3.07 -5.66 2.14
CA CYS A 37 -4.17 -4.68 2.07
C CYS A 37 -4.76 -4.38 3.45
N LEU A 38 -4.94 -5.41 4.29
CA LEU A 38 -5.43 -5.25 5.67
C LEU A 38 -4.42 -4.47 6.52
N TYR A 39 -3.14 -4.78 6.40
CA TYR A 39 -2.09 -4.02 7.09
C TYR A 39 -2.11 -2.54 6.72
N GLN A 40 -2.24 -2.22 5.42
CA GLN A 40 -2.36 -0.84 4.96
C GLN A 40 -3.66 -0.17 5.44
N ARG A 41 -4.76 -0.91 5.56
CA ARG A 41 -6.02 -0.39 6.09
C ARG A 41 -5.89 0.06 7.53
N GLU A 42 -5.21 -0.71 8.38
CA GLU A 42 -5.06 -0.33 9.79
C GLU A 42 -4.27 0.98 9.91
N HIS A 43 -3.22 1.18 9.09
CA HIS A 43 -2.53 2.49 9.01
C HIS A 43 -3.46 3.62 8.56
N LEU A 44 -4.33 3.39 7.58
CA LEU A 44 -5.30 4.41 7.16
C LEU A 44 -6.29 4.76 8.27
N LYS A 45 -6.70 3.79 9.10
CA LYS A 45 -7.57 4.07 10.25
C LYS A 45 -6.86 4.98 11.25
N GLU A 46 -5.60 4.70 11.58
CA GLU A 46 -4.81 5.53 12.49
C GLU A 46 -4.65 6.95 11.94
N ILE A 47 -4.27 7.11 10.67
CA ILE A 47 -4.17 8.42 10.02
C ILE A 47 -5.50 9.18 10.06
N SER A 48 -6.62 8.46 9.86
CA SER A 48 -7.95 9.08 9.81
C SER A 48 -8.43 9.68 11.14
N LEU A 49 -7.77 9.36 12.25
CA LEU A 49 -8.04 9.98 13.55
C LEU A 49 -7.60 11.45 13.59
N GLU A 50 -6.54 11.78 12.85
CA GLU A 50 -5.92 13.11 12.86
C GLU A 50 -6.26 13.92 11.59
N VAL A 51 -6.45 13.26 10.46
CA VAL A 51 -6.65 13.92 9.16
C VAL A 51 -7.80 13.28 8.38
N PRO A 52 -8.79 14.07 7.90
CA PRO A 52 -9.85 13.53 7.06
C PRO A 52 -9.27 12.95 5.77
N LEU A 53 -9.62 11.69 5.50
CA LEU A 53 -9.18 11.00 4.30
C LEU A 53 -10.08 11.34 3.11
N SER A 54 -9.46 11.73 1.99
CA SER A 54 -10.14 11.87 0.70
C SER A 54 -10.81 10.57 0.25
N ASP A 55 -11.76 10.68 -0.69
CA ASP A 55 -12.35 9.54 -1.40
C ASP A 55 -11.52 9.12 -2.63
N GLU A 56 -10.27 9.58 -2.70
CA GLU A 56 -9.28 9.19 -3.71
C GLU A 56 -7.95 8.83 -3.06
N ILE A 57 -7.33 7.75 -3.55
CA ILE A 57 -5.96 7.36 -3.23
C ILE A 57 -5.15 7.27 -4.52
N SER A 58 -4.13 8.13 -4.64
CA SER A 58 -3.08 7.98 -5.65
C SER A 58 -2.16 6.83 -5.28
N VAL A 59 -1.93 5.91 -6.23
CA VAL A 59 -1.03 4.77 -6.08
C VAL A 59 0.07 4.83 -7.13
N THR A 60 1.29 4.51 -6.73
CA THR A 60 2.47 4.47 -7.59
C THR A 60 3.33 3.24 -7.32
N GLY A 61 4.28 2.94 -8.22
CA GLY A 61 5.20 1.81 -8.11
C GLY A 61 5.03 0.77 -9.22
N GLY A 62 6.13 0.13 -9.61
CA GLY A 62 6.21 -0.71 -10.81
C GLY A 62 5.43 -2.03 -10.78
N ALA A 63 4.95 -2.47 -9.61
CA ALA A 63 4.18 -3.70 -9.47
C ALA A 63 2.66 -3.48 -9.60
N LEU A 64 2.20 -2.23 -9.75
CA LEU A 64 0.77 -1.93 -9.80
C LEU A 64 0.12 -2.46 -11.07
N ASN A 65 -1.04 -3.07 -10.89
CA ASN A 65 -1.87 -3.61 -11.96
C ASN A 65 -3.35 -3.58 -11.53
N PRO A 66 -4.30 -3.76 -12.47
CA PRO A 66 -5.72 -3.69 -12.16
C PRO A 66 -6.17 -4.67 -11.06
N SER A 67 -5.56 -5.85 -10.96
CA SER A 67 -5.92 -6.83 -9.94
C SER A 67 -5.55 -6.37 -8.52
N LEU A 68 -4.40 -5.72 -8.36
CA LEU A 68 -4.01 -5.13 -7.07
C LEU A 68 -4.90 -3.94 -6.69
N ILE A 69 -5.31 -3.12 -7.67
CA ILE A 69 -6.26 -2.03 -7.41
C ILE A 69 -7.60 -2.60 -6.91
N ARG A 70 -8.12 -3.65 -7.55
CA ARG A 70 -9.35 -4.33 -7.09
C ARG A 70 -9.18 -4.92 -5.68
N ALA A 71 -8.03 -5.52 -5.37
CA ALA A 71 -7.76 -6.06 -4.04
C ALA A 71 -7.73 -4.95 -2.97
N LYS A 72 -7.11 -3.81 -3.25
CA LYS A 72 -7.10 -2.63 -2.38
C LYS A 72 -8.49 -2.06 -2.18
N ALA A 73 -9.27 -1.89 -3.24
CA ALA A 73 -10.65 -1.44 -3.14
C ALA A 73 -11.51 -2.37 -2.27
N LYS A 74 -11.30 -3.69 -2.39
CA LYS A 74 -12.06 -4.70 -1.64
C LYS A 74 -11.65 -4.81 -0.17
N TRP A 75 -10.35 -4.78 0.13
CA TRP A 75 -9.84 -5.15 1.46
C TRP A 75 -9.16 -4.01 2.22
N MET A 76 -8.68 -2.97 1.52
CA MET A 76 -8.02 -1.82 2.13
C MET A 76 -9.01 -0.69 2.40
N ARG A 77 -9.53 -0.04 1.35
CA ARG A 77 -10.52 1.03 1.44
C ARG A 77 -11.31 1.11 0.14
N ALA A 78 -12.63 1.14 0.23
CA ALA A 78 -13.51 1.31 -0.91
C ALA A 78 -13.58 2.80 -1.29
N CYS A 79 -12.72 3.22 -2.22
CA CYS A 79 -12.64 4.59 -2.72
C CYS A 79 -12.08 4.59 -4.15
N ARG A 80 -11.94 5.77 -4.78
CA ARG A 80 -11.30 5.89 -6.08
C ARG A 80 -9.79 5.65 -5.95
N TYR A 81 -9.22 4.90 -6.89
CA TYR A 81 -7.77 4.69 -6.99
C TYR A 81 -7.28 5.26 -8.31
N VAL A 82 -6.27 6.12 -8.24
CA VAL A 82 -5.65 6.72 -9.43
C VAL A 82 -4.21 6.23 -9.51
N PHE A 83 -3.82 5.67 -10.66
CA PHE A 83 -2.43 5.28 -10.88
C PHE A 83 -1.62 6.49 -11.34
N GLU A 84 -0.54 6.78 -10.61
CA GLU A 84 0.43 7.78 -10.98
C GLU A 84 1.77 7.13 -11.29
N GLU A 85 2.13 7.16 -12.58
CA GLU A 85 3.41 6.65 -13.03
C GLU A 85 4.56 7.58 -12.61
N GLN A 86 5.63 6.99 -12.06
CA GLN A 86 6.91 7.64 -11.76
C GLN A 86 6.80 8.89 -10.84
N SER A 87 5.93 8.87 -9.84
CA SER A 87 5.69 10.04 -8.99
C SER A 87 6.93 10.51 -8.23
N SER A 88 7.79 9.60 -7.78
CA SER A 88 9.06 9.96 -7.10
C SER A 88 10.02 10.74 -8.02
N MET A 89 10.19 10.28 -9.27
CA MET A 89 11.06 10.94 -10.25
C MET A 89 10.49 12.31 -10.63
N LYS A 90 9.17 12.38 -10.88
CA LYS A 90 8.46 13.65 -11.14
C LYS A 90 8.63 14.63 -9.98
N GLY A 91 8.46 14.18 -8.74
CA GLY A 91 8.65 15.00 -7.54
C GLY A 91 10.06 15.58 -7.45
N ALA A 92 11.09 14.76 -7.67
CA ALA A 92 12.49 15.21 -7.67
C ALA A 92 12.76 16.26 -8.77
N ALA A 93 12.26 16.04 -9.99
CA ALA A 93 12.41 16.98 -11.09
C ALA A 93 11.70 18.32 -10.82
N LEU A 94 10.48 18.28 -10.25
CA LEU A 94 9.73 19.48 -9.90
C LEU A 94 10.45 20.32 -8.84
N LEU A 95 11.00 19.68 -7.81
CA LEU A 95 11.81 20.36 -6.79
C LEU A 95 13.05 20.97 -7.41
N GLY A 96 13.79 20.23 -8.24
CA GLY A 96 14.98 20.75 -8.95
C GLY A 96 14.67 22.00 -9.78
N ARG A 97 13.59 21.95 -10.58
CA ARG A 97 13.15 23.10 -11.37
C ARG A 97 12.77 24.30 -10.52
N LYS A 98 12.07 24.09 -9.39
CA LYS A 98 11.69 25.18 -8.48
C LYS A 98 12.92 25.95 -8.01
N TYR A 99 13.99 25.25 -7.62
CA TYR A 99 15.21 25.91 -7.15
C TYR A 99 15.98 26.60 -8.28
N LEU A 100 16.08 25.98 -9.47
CA LEU A 100 16.72 26.62 -10.63
C LEU A 100 16.01 27.94 -11.04
N ASN A 101 14.69 27.97 -10.97
CA ASN A 101 13.89 29.16 -11.28
C ASN A 101 13.85 30.22 -10.17
N THR A 102 14.33 29.91 -8.95
CA THR A 102 14.39 30.87 -7.82
C THR A 102 15.70 31.65 -7.81
N PHE A 103 16.74 31.14 -8.48
CA PHE A 103 18.07 31.76 -8.58
C PHE A 103 18.40 32.28 -10.00
N SER A 104 17.40 32.41 -10.86
CA SER A 104 17.47 33.07 -12.18
C SER A 104 16.65 34.35 -12.18
#